data_AF-A0ABD6PTF3-F1
#
_entry.id   AF-A0ABD6PTF3-F1
#
_cell.length_a   1.000
_cell.length_b   1.000
_cell.length_c   1.000
_cell.angle_alpha   90.00
_cell.angle_beta   90.00
_cell.angle_gamma   90.00
#
_symmetry.space_group_name_H-M   'P 1'
#
loop_
_entity.id
_entity.type
_entity.pdbx_description
1 polymer ?
#
loop_
_entity_poly.entity_id
_entity_poly.type
_entity_poly.pdbx_seq_one_letter_code
_entity_poly.pdbx_strand_id
1 'polypeptide(L)'
;MELLPYFLFCLVFLYFIAIIINSVIVYKILKSEGVDIGFFEYLFIGSMQFKFFRVLFGIQKISNKFYLKILRINFTVAMIILILGFSVVLYSTYLV
;
A
#
# COMPACT_ATOMS: atom_id res chain seq x y z
N MET A 1 -18.69 -11.95 20.71
CA MET A 1 -18.24 -12.37 19.36
C MET A 1 -18.84 -11.54 18.23
N GLU A 2 -19.92 -10.78 18.43
CA GLU A 2 -20.61 -10.08 17.32
C GLU A 2 -19.87 -8.87 16.73
N LEU A 3 -18.95 -8.24 17.48
CA LEU A 3 -18.18 -7.08 16.98
C LEU A 3 -17.01 -7.43 16.05
N LEU A 4 -16.54 -8.68 16.11
CA LEU A 4 -15.37 -9.16 15.37
C LEU A 4 -15.51 -8.99 13.84
N PRO A 5 -16.62 -9.37 13.19
CA PRO A 5 -16.79 -9.17 11.75
C PRO A 5 -16.76 -7.69 11.35
N TYR A 6 -17.34 -6.79 12.17
CA TYR A 6 -17.32 -5.35 11.90
C TYR A 6 -15.92 -4.76 12.06
N PHE A 7 -15.15 -5.23 13.05
CA PHE A 7 -13.76 -4.82 13.24
C PHE A 7 -12.87 -5.26 12.07
N LEU A 8 -13.01 -6.52 11.62
CA LEU A 8 -12.30 -7.04 10.45
C LEU A 8 -12.69 -6.27 9.17
N PHE A 9 -13.97 -5.99 8.98
CA PHE A 9 -14.44 -5.17 7.86
C PHE A 9 -13.78 -3.78 7.87
N CYS A 10 -13.71 -3.13 9.05
CA CYS A 10 -13.04 -1.83 9.21
C CYS A 10 -11.54 -1.91 8.86
N LEU A 11 -10.84 -2.94 9.34
CA LEU A 11 -9.42 -3.15 9.01
C LEU A 11 -9.20 -3.36 7.51
N VAL A 12 -10.02 -4.19 6.86
CA VAL A 12 -9.96 -4.41 5.40
C VAL A 12 -10.23 -3.11 4.65
N PHE A 13 -11.22 -2.33 5.08
CA PHE A 13 -11.55 -1.04 4.46
C PHE A 13 -10.39 -0.04 4.58
N LEU A 14 -9.80 0.11 5.77
CA LEU A 14 -8.63 0.98 6.00
C LEU A 14 -7.41 0.51 5.20
N TYR A 15 -7.23 -0.81 5.06
CA TYR A 15 -6.17 -1.37 4.23
C TYR A 15 -6.32 -0.98 2.76
N PHE A 16 -7.53 -1.06 2.20
CA PHE A 16 -7.80 -0.61 0.83
C PHE A 16 -7.51 0.88 0.62
N ILE A 17 -7.90 1.73 1.57
CA ILE A 17 -7.57 3.16 1.54
C ILE A 17 -6.05 3.35 1.49
N ALA A 18 -5.31 2.64 2.35
CA ALA A 18 -3.86 2.74 2.39
C ALA A 18 -3.21 2.29 1.06
N ILE A 19 -3.72 1.23 0.43
CA ILE A 19 -3.27 0.80 -0.92
C ILE A 19 -3.50 1.90 -1.96
N ILE A 20 -4.69 2.51 -1.99
CA ILE A 20 -5.00 3.56 -2.97
C ILE A 20 -4.05 4.76 -2.79
N ILE A 21 -3.82 5.20 -1.55
CA ILE A 21 -2.90 6.30 -1.25
C ILE A 21 -1.48 5.95 -1.71
N ASN A 22 -0.99 4.75 -1.40
CA ASN A 22 0.32 4.27 -1.86
C ASN A 22 0.44 4.31 -3.38
N SER A 23 -0.59 3.85 -4.08
CA SER A 23 -0.66 3.85 -5.54
C SER A 23 -0.57 5.27 -6.11
N VAL A 24 -1.33 6.22 -5.56
CA VAL A 24 -1.32 7.63 -5.98
C VAL A 24 0.03 8.28 -5.73
N ILE A 25 0.68 8.02 -4.60
CA ILE A 25 2.00 8.59 -4.30
C ILE A 25 3.05 8.06 -5.28
N VAL A 26 3.04 6.76 -5.57
CA VAL A 26 3.99 6.18 -6.54
C VAL A 26 3.77 6.73 -7.94
N TYR A 27 2.52 6.90 -8.38
CA TYR A 27 2.24 7.58 -9.64
C TYR A 27 2.84 9.00 -9.67
N LYS A 28 2.65 9.78 -8.60
CA LYS A 28 3.24 11.13 -8.49
C LYS A 28 4.77 11.10 -8.55
N ILE A 29 5.40 10.13 -7.90
CA ILE A 29 6.85 9.93 -7.96
C ILE A 29 7.29 9.62 -9.40
N LEU A 30 6.67 8.63 -10.05
CA LEU A 30 7.02 8.23 -11.42
C LEU A 30 6.85 9.39 -12.41
N LYS A 31 5.76 10.16 -12.27
CA LYS A 31 5.53 11.35 -13.09
C LYS A 31 6.58 12.44 -12.86
N SER A 32 7.03 12.61 -11.60
CA SER A 32 8.13 13.54 -11.30
C SER A 32 9.49 13.08 -11.82
N GLU A 33 9.69 11.78 -11.99
CA GLU A 33 10.89 11.18 -12.60
C GLU A 33 10.84 11.14 -14.13
N GLY A 34 9.83 11.76 -14.76
CA GLY A 34 9.72 11.87 -16.23
C GLY A 34 9.19 10.61 -16.92
N VAL A 35 8.53 9.71 -16.18
CA VAL A 35 7.86 8.55 -16.78
C VAL A 35 6.57 9.01 -17.46
N ASP A 36 6.55 8.97 -18.79
CA ASP A 36 5.42 9.43 -19.61
C ASP A 36 4.32 8.35 -19.71
N ILE A 37 3.54 8.22 -18.63
CA ILE A 37 2.49 7.19 -18.50
C ILE A 37 1.23 7.82 -17.88
N GLY A 38 0.06 7.49 -18.43
CA GLY A 38 -1.23 7.94 -17.92
C GLY A 38 -1.59 7.29 -16.57
N PHE A 39 -2.45 7.95 -15.77
CA PHE A 39 -2.88 7.41 -14.47
C PHE A 39 -3.62 6.07 -14.61
N PHE A 40 -4.50 5.94 -15.60
CA PHE A 40 -5.22 4.69 -15.86
C PHE A 40 -4.28 3.58 -16.36
N GLU A 41 -3.36 3.90 -17.27
CA GLU A 41 -2.33 2.96 -17.72
C GLU A 41 -1.49 2.46 -16.55
N TYR A 42 -1.11 3.35 -15.63
CA TYR A 42 -0.40 2.99 -14.41
C TYR A 42 -1.19 2.00 -13.52
N LEU A 43 -2.51 2.13 -13.42
CA LEU A 43 -3.35 1.24 -12.62
C LEU A 43 -3.53 -0.15 -13.23
N PHE A 44 -3.61 -0.25 -14.57
CA PHE A 44 -3.93 -1.51 -15.26
C PHE A 44 -2.68 -2.31 -15.70
N ILE A 45 -1.50 -1.71 -15.71
CA ILE A 45 -0.27 -2.39 -16.12
C ILE A 45 0.36 -3.13 -14.93
N GLY A 46 0.24 -4.46 -14.91
CA GLY A 46 0.82 -5.32 -13.86
C GLY A 46 2.33 -5.18 -13.67
N SER A 47 3.10 -4.81 -14.72
CA SER A 47 4.54 -4.57 -14.61
C SER A 47 4.90 -3.36 -13.72
N MET A 48 3.94 -2.48 -13.45
CA MET A 48 4.12 -1.33 -12.54
C MET A 48 4.25 -1.74 -11.08
N GLN A 49 3.76 -2.92 -10.69
CA GLN A 49 3.93 -3.45 -9.35
C GLN A 49 5.43 -3.66 -9.03
N PHE A 50 6.24 -4.05 -10.01
CA PHE A 50 7.69 -4.13 -9.83
C PHE A 50 8.36 -2.76 -9.70
N LYS A 51 7.85 -1.73 -10.40
CA LYS A 51 8.32 -0.35 -10.23
C LYS A 51 7.97 0.21 -8.85
N PHE A 52 6.79 -0.15 -8.31
CA PHE A 52 6.41 0.18 -6.94
C PHE A 52 7.46 -0.30 -5.93
N PHE A 53 7.86 -1.57 -5.99
CA PHE A 53 8.89 -2.11 -5.09
C PHE A 53 10.27 -1.48 -5.32
N ARG A 54 10.66 -1.22 -6.57
CA ARG A 54 11.92 -0.52 -6.88
C ARG A 54 11.98 0.88 -6.28
N VAL A 55 10.86 1.62 -6.32
CA VAL A 55 10.70 2.94 -5.71
C VAL A 55 10.77 2.83 -4.18
N LEU A 56 10.04 1.89 -3.59
CA LEU A 56 9.90 1.76 -2.14
C LEU A 56 11.23 1.37 -1.47
N PHE A 57 11.93 0.39 -2.03
CA PHE A 57 13.24 -0.09 -1.57
C PHE A 57 14.42 0.77 -2.03
N GLY A 58 14.18 1.84 -2.80
CA GLY A 58 15.23 2.76 -3.23
C GLY A 58 16.22 2.19 -4.24
N ILE A 59 15.84 1.12 -4.96
CA ILE A 59 16.61 0.56 -6.08
C ILE A 59 16.65 1.59 -7.23
N GLN A 60 15.57 2.37 -7.37
CA GLN A 60 15.50 3.49 -8.29
C GLN A 60 15.86 4.79 -7.55
N LYS A 61 16.77 5.59 -8.12
CA LYS A 61 17.05 6.94 -7.62
C LYS A 61 15.81 7.80 -7.79
N ILE A 62 15.39 8.44 -6.71
CA ILE A 62 14.23 9.34 -6.68
C ILE A 62 14.70 10.70 -6.19
N SER A 63 14.42 11.72 -7.00
CA SER A 63 14.67 13.13 -6.72
C SER A 63 13.83 13.61 -5.52
N ASN A 64 12.55 13.24 -5.49
CA ASN A 64 11.61 13.70 -4.48
C ASN A 64 11.61 12.84 -3.21
N LYS A 65 12.53 13.17 -2.29
CA LYS A 65 12.66 12.50 -0.98
C LYS A 65 11.43 12.65 -0.08
N PHE A 66 10.63 13.69 -0.26
CA PHE A 66 9.44 13.94 0.55
C PHE A 66 8.33 12.92 0.24
N TYR A 67 8.00 12.74 -1.04
CA TYR A 67 7.02 11.72 -1.44
C TYR A 67 7.48 10.31 -1.07
N LEU A 68 8.78 10.02 -1.18
CA LEU A 68 9.33 8.72 -0.77
C LEU A 68 9.15 8.46 0.73
N LYS A 69 9.31 9.49 1.59
CA LYS A 69 9.05 9.37 3.03
C LYS A 69 7.57 9.06 3.31
N ILE A 70 6.66 9.81 2.69
CA ILE A 70 5.21 9.60 2.87
C ILE A 70 4.82 8.19 2.40
N LEU A 71 5.33 7.77 1.24
CA LEU A 71 5.09 6.43 0.70
C LEU A 71 5.50 5.34 1.70
N ARG A 72 6.71 5.44 2.27
CA ARG A 72 7.22 4.47 3.24
C ARG A 72 6.39 4.43 4.50
N ILE A 73 5.99 5.59 5.04
CA ILE A 73 5.14 5.66 6.24
C ILE A 73 3.79 4.99 5.95
N ASN A 74 3.13 5.36 4.85
CA ASN A 74 1.82 4.83 4.51
C ASN A 74 1.88 3.32 4.17
N PHE A 75 2.96 2.86 3.57
CA PHE A 75 3.23 1.43 3.38
C PHE A 75 3.42 0.69 4.71
N THR A 76 4.19 1.23 5.66
CA THR A 76 4.34 0.65 7.00
C THR A 76 3.00 0.57 7.72
N VAL A 77 2.16 1.60 7.64
CA VAL A 77 0.80 1.58 8.21
C VAL A 77 -0.04 0.47 7.57
N ALA A 78 -0.01 0.33 6.24
CA ALA A 78 -0.71 -0.75 5.54
C ALA A 78 -0.23 -2.14 6.01
N MET A 79 1.07 -2.33 6.22
CA MET A 79 1.63 -3.59 6.73
C MET A 79 1.18 -3.88 8.16
N ILE A 80 1.12 -2.86 9.03
CA ILE A 80 0.61 -3.02 10.40
C ILE A 80 -0.86 -3.47 10.38
N ILE A 81 -1.70 -2.84 9.57
CA ILE A 81 -3.11 -3.20 9.42
C ILE A 81 -3.25 -4.65 8.94
N LEU A 82 -2.43 -5.05 7.95
CA LEU A 82 -2.44 -6.41 7.41
C LEU A 82 -2.01 -7.46 8.45
N ILE A 83 -0.93 -7.20 9.19
CA ILE A 83 -0.45 -8.10 10.25
C ILE A 83 -1.51 -8.23 11.35
N LEU A 84 -2.13 -7.12 11.75
CA LEU A 84 -3.18 -7.12 12.78
C LEU A 84 -4.39 -7.92 12.32
N GLY A 85 -4.87 -7.69 11.09
CA GLY A 85 -5.97 -8.46 10.51
C GLY A 85 -5.67 -9.95 10.44
N PHE A 86 -4.47 -10.32 9.98
CA PHE A 86 -4.05 -11.72 9.90
C PHE A 86 -3.95 -12.39 11.28
N SER A 87 -3.41 -11.68 12.27
CA SER A 87 -3.29 -12.15 13.64
C SER A 87 -4.67 -12.41 14.27
N VAL A 88 -5.63 -11.53 14.01
CA VAL A 88 -7.01 -11.66 14.50
C VAL A 88 -7.72 -12.85 13.85
N VAL A 89 -7.53 -13.03 12.54
CA VAL A 89 -8.09 -14.19 11.82
C VAL A 89 -7.50 -15.50 12.37
N LEU A 90 -6.17 -15.60 12.47
CA LEU A 90 -5.48 -16.76 13.02
C LEU A 90 -5.95 -17.10 14.43
N TYR A 91 -6.02 -16.10 15.32
CA TYR A 91 -6.50 -16.29 16.67
C TYR A 91 -7.93 -16.85 16.68
N SER A 92 -8.81 -16.31 15.85
CA SER A 92 -10.22 -16.72 15.78
C SER A 92 -10.42 -18.11 15.18
N THR A 93 -9.51 -18.59 14.32
CA THR A 93 -9.62 -19.92 13.69
C THR A 93 -8.93 -21.03 14.48
N TYR A 94 -7.90 -20.72 15.27
CA TYR A 94 -7.04 -21.74 15.89
C TYR A 94 -7.05 -21.75 17.42
N LEU A 95 -7.49 -20.67 18.08
CA LEU A 95 -7.43 -20.51 19.55
C LEU A 95 -8.81 -20.30 20.20
N VAL A 96 -9.88 -20.30 19.41
CA VAL A 96 -11.29 -20.21 19.81
C VAL A 96 -11.99 -21.47 19.34
#